data_AF-A0A1I2ANW0-F1
#
_entry.id   AF-A0A1I2ANW0-F1
#
_cell.length_a   1.000
_cell.length_b   1.000
_cell.length_c   1.000
_cell.angle_alpha   90.00
_cell.angle_beta   90.00
_cell.angle_gamma   90.00
#
_symmetry.space_group_name_H-M   'P 1'
#
loop_
_entity.id
_entity.type
_entity.pdbx_description
1 polymer ?
#
loop_
_entity_poly.entity_id
_entity_poly.type
_entity_poly.pdbx_seq_one_letter_code
_entity_poly.pdbx_strand_id
1 'polypeptide(L)'
;MSNNYQEYAKKFNRQLHSISGLIIYDTTYPIPPSVVIIPCDIRPGQDLNTLVREQLLNNKTEGILVYFQGIRWIMPDLEEPLKQWTFVNAEAVDGYFNKASLKISYGKVTYDNSNADLEEGDDVKRLFILNVFGTDVRLKITEFPKEVGPAKLFEKINL
;
A
#
# COMPACT_ATOMS: atom_id res chain seq x y z
N MET A 1 -16.60 -3.09 -6.35
CA MET A 1 -16.93 -4.53 -6.32
C MET A 1 -16.11 -5.25 -5.24
N SER A 2 -16.24 -4.88 -3.95
CA SER A 2 -15.53 -5.54 -2.82
C SER A 2 -16.36 -6.64 -2.12
N ASN A 3 -17.66 -6.74 -2.43
CA ASN A 3 -18.59 -7.64 -1.72
C ASN A 3 -18.28 -9.15 -1.89
N ASN A 4 -17.80 -9.59 -3.05
CA ASN A 4 -17.71 -11.03 -3.35
C ASN A 4 -16.68 -11.76 -2.47
N TYR A 5 -15.52 -11.15 -2.21
CA TYR A 5 -14.50 -11.79 -1.36
C TYR A 5 -14.83 -11.72 0.13
N GLN A 6 -15.48 -10.64 0.61
CA GLN A 6 -15.91 -10.55 2.00
C GLN A 6 -16.99 -11.61 2.31
N GLU A 7 -17.92 -11.84 1.38
CA GLU A 7 -18.92 -12.91 1.48
C GLU A 7 -18.27 -14.30 1.46
N TYR A 8 -17.29 -14.52 0.57
CA TYR A 8 -16.48 -15.74 0.55
C TYR A 8 -15.78 -15.95 1.89
N ALA A 9 -15.06 -14.94 2.40
CA ALA A 9 -14.34 -15.01 3.66
C ALA A 9 -15.26 -15.39 4.82
N LYS A 10 -16.45 -14.77 4.90
CA LYS A 10 -17.46 -15.10 5.89
C LYS A 10 -17.98 -16.54 5.75
N LYS A 11 -18.24 -17.00 4.53
CA LYS A 11 -18.74 -18.36 4.25
C LYS A 11 -17.73 -19.45 4.64
N PHE A 12 -16.44 -19.15 4.56
CA PHE A 12 -15.36 -20.10 4.81
C PHE A 12 -14.57 -19.80 6.10
N ASN A 13 -15.12 -18.99 7.01
CA ASN A 13 -14.49 -18.59 8.29
C ASN A 13 -13.04 -18.10 8.12
N ARG A 14 -12.78 -17.29 7.10
CA ARG A 14 -11.47 -16.67 6.88
C ARG A 14 -11.26 -15.48 7.81
N GLN A 15 -10.04 -15.35 8.33
CA GLN A 15 -9.58 -14.22 9.12
C GLN A 15 -9.01 -13.14 8.19
N LEU A 16 -9.82 -12.11 7.95
CA LEU A 16 -9.39 -10.96 7.16
C LEU A 16 -8.75 -9.92 8.06
N HIS A 17 -7.58 -9.44 7.65
CA HIS A 17 -6.89 -8.34 8.28
C HIS A 17 -6.68 -7.23 7.26
N SER A 18 -6.75 -5.99 7.73
CA SER A 18 -6.60 -4.81 6.89
C SER A 18 -5.53 -3.89 7.45
N ILE A 19 -4.74 -3.29 6.56
CA ILE A 19 -3.83 -2.20 6.86
C ILE A 19 -4.29 -1.00 6.05
N SER A 20 -4.57 0.10 6.76
CA SER A 20 -4.84 1.40 6.16
C SER A 20 -3.60 2.27 6.25
N GLY A 21 -3.38 3.12 5.24
CA GLY A 21 -2.19 3.95 5.22
C GLY A 21 -1.98 4.72 3.93
N LEU A 22 -0.85 5.43 3.89
CA LEU A 22 -0.36 6.03 2.65
C LEU A 22 0.15 4.91 1.74
N ILE A 23 -0.37 4.87 0.51
CA ILE A 23 -0.02 3.89 -0.50
C ILE A 23 0.80 4.61 -1.57
N ILE A 24 2.03 4.15 -1.76
CA ILE A 24 2.97 4.64 -2.76
C ILE A 24 3.06 3.61 -3.88
N TYR A 25 2.84 4.04 -5.11
CA TYR A 25 2.84 3.15 -6.26
C TYR A 25 3.36 3.82 -7.53
N ASP A 26 4.01 3.02 -8.36
CA ASP A 26 4.42 3.38 -9.71
C ASP A 26 3.21 3.44 -10.65
N THR A 27 3.27 4.37 -11.60
CA THR A 27 2.22 4.64 -12.59
C THR A 27 2.54 4.10 -13.98
N THR A 28 3.68 3.44 -14.15
CA THR A 28 4.09 2.79 -15.41
C THR A 28 3.11 1.72 -15.89
N TYR A 29 2.39 1.08 -14.96
CA TYR A 29 1.40 0.03 -15.27
C TYR A 29 -0.02 0.46 -14.88
N PRO A 30 -1.04 0.07 -15.66
CA PRO A 30 -2.46 0.31 -15.35
C PRO A 30 -2.88 -0.10 -13.93
N ILE A 31 -2.42 -1.28 -13.51
CA ILE A 31 -2.48 -1.74 -12.13
C ILE A 31 -1.03 -1.99 -11.71
N PRO A 32 -0.53 -1.36 -10.64
CA PRO A 32 0.85 -1.48 -10.24
C PRO A 32 1.19 -2.94 -9.89
N PRO A 33 2.41 -3.42 -10.20
CA PRO A 33 2.83 -4.78 -9.85
C PRO A 33 3.01 -4.95 -8.34
N SER A 34 3.32 -3.86 -7.63
CA SER A 34 3.45 -3.79 -6.19
C SER A 34 3.22 -2.37 -5.70
N VAL A 35 2.90 -2.23 -4.43
CA VAL A 35 2.73 -0.95 -3.74
C VAL A 35 3.46 -0.98 -2.41
N VAL A 36 3.85 0.19 -1.90
CA VAL A 36 4.34 0.33 -0.52
C VAL A 36 3.23 0.96 0.30
N ILE A 37 2.83 0.32 1.39
CA ILE A 37 1.90 0.90 2.36
C ILE A 37 2.66 1.35 3.60
N ILE A 38 2.43 2.59 4.01
CA ILE A 38 2.96 3.16 5.25
C ILE A 38 1.77 3.23 6.21
N PRO A 39 1.72 2.35 7.23
CA PRO A 39 0.59 2.30 8.15
C PRO A 39 0.41 3.63 8.87
N CYS A 40 -0.76 4.23 8.72
CA CYS A 40 -1.13 5.44 9.45
C CYS A 40 -2.64 5.63 9.49
N ASP A 41 -3.11 6.19 10.60
CA ASP A 41 -4.48 6.62 10.74
C ASP A 41 -4.68 8.01 10.15
N ILE A 42 -5.88 8.26 9.63
CA ILE A 42 -6.28 9.59 9.19
C ILE A 42 -7.23 10.21 10.21
N ARG A 43 -7.00 11.50 10.52
CA ARG A 43 -7.90 12.27 11.38
C ARG A 43 -9.09 12.82 10.58
N PRO A 44 -10.28 12.97 11.18
CA PRO A 44 -11.42 13.58 10.50
C PRO A 44 -11.06 14.96 9.92
N GLY A 45 -11.36 15.17 8.62
CA GLY A 45 -11.10 16.45 7.92
C GLY A 45 -9.64 16.70 7.54
N GLN A 46 -8.74 15.75 7.77
CA GLN A 46 -7.34 15.87 7.35
C GLN A 46 -7.20 15.65 5.85
N ASP A 47 -6.58 16.60 5.15
CA ASP A 47 -6.29 16.46 3.73
C ASP A 47 -5.04 15.59 3.47
N LEU A 48 -4.95 15.05 2.26
CA LEU A 48 -3.86 14.17 1.86
C LEU A 48 -2.48 14.83 1.94
N ASN A 49 -2.34 16.12 1.57
CA ASN A 49 -1.04 16.79 1.61
C ASN A 49 -0.56 16.93 3.05
N THR A 50 -1.46 17.30 3.97
CA THR A 50 -1.14 17.39 5.40
C THR A 50 -0.73 16.03 5.95
N LEU A 51 -1.48 14.96 5.62
CA LEU A 51 -1.13 13.60 6.05
C LEU A 51 0.25 13.17 5.53
N VAL A 52 0.55 13.41 4.24
CA VAL A 52 1.85 13.08 3.65
C VAL A 52 2.98 13.85 4.33
N ARG A 53 2.80 15.13 4.64
CA ARG A 53 3.81 15.93 5.35
C ARG A 53 4.05 15.41 6.77
N GLU A 54 2.98 15.14 7.53
CA GLU A 54 3.09 14.64 8.89
C GLU A 54 3.78 13.28 8.94
N GLN A 55 3.41 12.37 8.04
CA GLN A 55 3.93 11.00 8.07
C GLN A 55 5.32 10.89 7.47
N LEU A 56 5.58 11.49 6.31
CA LEU A 56 6.82 11.25 5.57
C LEU A 56 7.96 12.22 5.92
N LEU A 57 7.64 13.48 6.23
CA LEU A 57 8.69 14.50 6.44
C LEU A 57 9.16 14.57 7.90
N ASN A 58 8.32 14.16 8.85
CA ASN A 58 8.59 14.37 10.27
C ASN A 58 8.99 13.09 11.03
N ASN A 59 8.83 11.90 10.44
CA ASN A 59 9.02 10.63 11.13
C ASN A 59 10.05 9.72 10.45
N LYS A 60 10.71 8.87 11.24
CA LYS A 60 11.35 7.66 10.71
C LYS A 60 10.22 6.76 10.22
N THR A 61 10.12 6.64 8.91
CA THR A 61 8.96 6.00 8.29
C THR A 61 9.33 4.60 7.82
N GLU A 62 8.58 3.62 8.31
CA GLU A 62 8.64 2.24 7.84
C GLU A 62 7.42 1.95 6.97
N GLY A 63 7.65 1.28 5.84
CA GLY A 63 6.61 0.87 4.91
C GLY A 63 6.67 -0.63 4.66
N ILE A 64 5.57 -1.17 4.13
CA ILE A 64 5.42 -2.59 3.84
C ILE A 64 5.19 -2.74 2.34
N LEU A 65 6.01 -3.55 1.67
CA LEU A 65 5.89 -3.84 0.24
C LEU A 65 4.86 -4.95 0.01
N VAL A 66 3.77 -4.59 -0.66
CA VAL A 66 2.67 -5.50 -1.00
C VAL A 66 2.67 -5.77 -2.51
N TYR A 67 2.75 -7.04 -2.88
CA TYR A 67 2.67 -7.47 -4.28
C TYR A 67 1.21 -7.60 -4.76
N PHE A 68 0.92 -7.05 -5.92
CA PHE A 68 -0.44 -6.93 -6.47
C PHE A 68 -0.79 -8.05 -7.46
N GLN A 69 0.03 -9.09 -7.61
CA GLN A 69 -0.26 -10.18 -8.53
C GLN A 69 -1.64 -10.82 -8.28
N GLY A 70 -2.00 -11.06 -7.01
CA GLY A 70 -3.34 -11.57 -6.67
C GLY A 70 -4.46 -10.56 -6.90
N ILE A 71 -4.23 -9.29 -6.55
CA ILE A 71 -5.18 -8.19 -6.76
C ILE A 71 -5.52 -8.02 -8.24
N ARG A 72 -4.53 -8.14 -9.14
CA ARG A 72 -4.75 -8.01 -10.60
C ARG A 72 -5.74 -9.05 -11.14
N TRP A 73 -5.82 -10.23 -10.54
CA TRP A 73 -6.77 -11.27 -10.96
C TRP A 73 -8.15 -11.10 -10.32
N ILE A 74 -8.18 -10.65 -9.06
CA ILE A 74 -9.44 -10.51 -8.29
C ILE A 74 -10.16 -9.21 -8.66
N MET A 75 -9.41 -8.16 -8.98
CA MET A 75 -9.90 -6.80 -9.28
C MET A 75 -9.33 -6.32 -10.62
N PRO A 76 -9.69 -6.95 -11.76
CA PRO A 76 -9.17 -6.57 -13.08
C PRO A 76 -9.53 -5.12 -13.47
N ASP A 77 -10.64 -4.60 -12.94
CA ASP A 77 -11.12 -3.24 -13.23
C ASP A 77 -10.52 -2.19 -12.27
N LEU A 78 -9.48 -2.53 -11.50
CA LEU A 78 -8.89 -1.61 -10.50
C LEU A 78 -8.21 -0.38 -11.12
N GLU A 79 -7.84 -0.45 -12.39
CA GLU A 79 -7.23 0.66 -13.13
C GLU A 79 -8.08 1.95 -13.07
N GLU A 80 -9.38 1.86 -13.38
CA GLU A 80 -10.26 3.03 -13.46
C GLU A 80 -10.44 3.71 -12.09
N PRO A 81 -10.71 2.98 -10.99
CA PRO A 81 -10.65 3.53 -9.65
C PRO A 81 -9.31 4.21 -9.36
N LEU A 82 -8.16 3.56 -9.63
CA LEU A 82 -6.84 4.14 -9.34
C LEU A 82 -6.60 5.50 -10.03
N LYS A 83 -7.12 5.69 -11.24
CA LYS A 83 -7.05 6.98 -11.96
C LYS A 83 -7.83 8.10 -11.25
N GLN A 84 -8.88 7.76 -10.51
CA GLN A 84 -9.76 8.69 -9.80
C GLN A 84 -9.36 8.93 -8.34
N TRP A 85 -8.27 8.34 -7.87
CA TRP A 85 -7.80 8.57 -6.51
C TRP A 85 -7.19 9.97 -6.39
N THR A 86 -7.45 10.64 -5.27
CA THR A 86 -6.69 11.84 -4.92
C THR A 86 -5.28 11.40 -4.61
N PHE A 87 -4.29 12.04 -5.22
CA PHE A 87 -2.88 11.68 -5.05
C PHE A 87 -1.99 12.90 -4.87
N VAL A 88 -0.84 12.66 -4.25
CA VAL A 88 0.34 13.54 -4.24
C VAL A 88 1.38 12.93 -5.17
N ASN A 89 2.00 13.76 -6.01
CA ASN A 89 3.11 13.34 -6.86
C ASN A 89 4.38 13.17 -6.02
N ALA A 90 5.12 12.11 -6.32
CA ALA A 90 6.44 11.86 -5.78
C ALA A 90 7.33 11.25 -6.86
N GLU A 91 8.63 11.23 -6.62
CA GLU A 91 9.60 10.63 -7.52
C GLU A 91 10.51 9.69 -6.75
N ALA A 92 10.77 8.50 -7.30
CA ALA A 92 11.79 7.62 -6.75
C ALA A 92 13.17 8.17 -7.08
N VAL A 93 13.95 8.49 -6.06
CA VAL A 93 15.35 8.94 -6.23
C VAL A 93 16.27 7.74 -6.34
N ASP A 94 16.08 6.74 -5.47
CA ASP A 94 16.90 5.53 -5.41
C ASP A 94 16.17 4.38 -4.68
N GLY A 95 16.64 3.14 -4.88
CA GLY A 95 16.11 1.94 -4.23
C GLY A 95 15.06 1.20 -5.07
N TYR A 96 13.99 0.74 -4.43
CA TYR A 96 13.05 -0.24 -5.01
C TYR A 96 12.38 0.22 -6.32
N PHE A 97 11.87 1.45 -6.38
CA PHE A 97 11.18 2.00 -7.56
C PHE A 97 12.10 2.87 -8.45
N ASN A 98 13.40 2.59 -8.49
CA ASN A 98 14.45 3.42 -9.11
C ASN A 98 13.98 4.31 -10.30
N LYS A 99 14.00 5.64 -10.10
CA LYS A 99 13.67 6.68 -11.10
C LYS A 99 12.25 6.64 -11.67
N ALA A 100 11.29 6.02 -10.98
CA ALA A 100 9.88 6.04 -11.36
C ALA A 100 9.15 7.30 -10.88
N SER A 101 8.16 7.74 -11.66
CA SER A 101 7.14 8.69 -11.19
C SER A 101 6.09 7.95 -10.36
N LEU A 102 5.92 8.42 -9.13
CA LEU A 102 5.10 7.77 -8.12
C LEU A 102 3.87 8.61 -7.78
N LYS A 103 2.81 7.91 -7.40
CA LYS A 103 1.64 8.51 -6.75
C LYS A 103 1.58 8.03 -5.31
N ILE A 104 1.27 8.97 -4.42
CA ILE A 104 0.96 8.71 -3.02
C ILE A 104 -0.51 9.00 -2.80
N SER A 105 -1.27 8.00 -2.38
CA SER A 105 -2.69 8.11 -2.10
C SER A 105 -3.00 7.52 -0.71
N TYR A 106 -4.23 7.66 -0.21
CA TYR A 106 -4.66 6.99 1.01
C TYR A 106 -5.65 5.87 0.71
N GLY A 107 -5.49 4.73 1.37
CA GLY A 107 -6.35 3.58 1.13
C GLY A 107 -6.03 2.42 2.06
N LYS A 108 -6.60 1.26 1.72
CA LYS A 108 -6.58 0.08 2.56
C LYS A 108 -6.29 -1.17 1.74
N VAL A 109 -5.35 -1.97 2.24
CA VAL A 109 -5.05 -3.32 1.73
C VAL A 109 -5.66 -4.32 2.70
N THR A 110 -6.36 -5.34 2.21
CA THR A 110 -6.89 -6.45 3.02
C THR A 110 -6.31 -7.78 2.56
N TYR A 111 -5.97 -8.63 3.51
CA TYR A 111 -5.38 -9.95 3.30
C TYR A 111 -6.05 -11.00 4.19
N ASP A 112 -5.79 -12.27 3.90
CA ASP A 112 -6.34 -13.43 4.62
C ASP A 112 -5.18 -14.17 5.30
N ASN A 113 -5.09 -14.12 6.62
CA ASN A 113 -4.03 -14.76 7.39
C ASN A 113 -4.49 -16.04 8.11
N SER A 114 -5.62 -16.63 7.71
CA SER A 114 -6.22 -17.79 8.41
C SER A 114 -5.27 -18.99 8.59
N ASN A 115 -4.24 -19.09 7.77
CA ASN A 115 -3.28 -20.19 7.73
C ASN A 115 -1.82 -19.73 7.93
N ALA A 116 -1.60 -18.47 8.31
CA ALA A 116 -0.25 -17.93 8.43
C ALA A 116 0.29 -18.19 9.84
N ASP A 117 1.25 -19.11 9.96
CA ASP A 117 2.15 -19.14 11.11
C ASP A 117 3.16 -18.00 10.92
N LEU A 118 2.83 -16.84 11.49
CA LEU A 118 3.70 -15.66 11.48
C LEU A 118 4.87 -15.90 12.44
N GLU A 119 5.87 -16.66 12.00
CA GLU A 119 7.16 -16.67 12.68
C GLU A 119 7.85 -15.31 12.43
N GLU A 120 8.55 -14.78 13.45
CA GLU A 120 9.44 -13.62 13.30
C GLU A 120 10.62 -14.01 12.40
N GLY A 121 10.40 -14.00 11.09
CA GLY A 121 11.45 -14.15 10.10
C GLY A 121 12.37 -12.93 10.08
N ASP A 122 13.60 -13.12 9.65
CA ASP A 122 14.53 -12.02 9.38
C ASP A 122 13.94 -11.06 8.34
N ASP A 123 13.37 -9.96 8.80
CA ASP A 123 12.80 -8.90 7.97
C ASP A 123 13.88 -8.32 7.05
N VAL A 124 13.83 -8.64 5.75
CA VAL A 124 14.70 -8.02 4.76
C VAL A 124 14.28 -6.56 4.59
N LYS A 125 14.91 -5.68 5.36
CA LYS A 125 14.72 -4.23 5.28
C LYS A 125 15.45 -3.68 4.07
N ARG A 126 14.71 -3.21 3.06
CA ARG A 126 15.24 -2.47 1.91
C ARG A 126 15.15 -0.97 2.17
N LEU A 127 16.15 -0.22 1.71
CA LEU A 127 16.08 1.23 1.72
C LEU A 127 15.46 1.71 0.40
N PHE A 128 14.57 2.69 0.52
CA PHE A 128 13.94 3.36 -0.61
C PHE A 128 13.93 4.86 -0.34
N ILE A 129 14.37 5.65 -1.32
CA ILE A 129 14.44 7.11 -1.22
C ILE A 129 13.44 7.69 -2.22
N LEU A 130 12.50 8.50 -1.73
CA LEU A 130 11.60 9.27 -2.58
C LEU A 130 11.81 10.77 -2.39
N ASN A 131 11.59 11.54 -3.44
CA ASN A 131 11.42 12.98 -3.37
C ASN A 131 9.93 13.31 -3.35
N VAL A 132 9.50 14.05 -2.34
CA VAL A 132 8.12 14.54 -2.21
C VAL A 132 8.15 15.94 -1.63
N PHE A 133 7.35 16.84 -2.22
CA PHE A 133 7.38 18.27 -1.88
C PHE A 133 8.80 18.89 -1.92
N GLY A 134 9.66 18.41 -2.83
CA GLY A 134 11.04 18.87 -2.95
C GLY A 134 11.99 18.38 -1.86
N THR A 135 11.58 17.43 -1.03
CA THR A 135 12.39 16.86 0.06
C THR A 135 12.62 15.37 -0.14
N ASP A 136 13.87 14.93 0.04
CA ASP A 136 14.23 13.52 0.01
C ASP A 136 13.89 12.82 1.33
N VAL A 137 13.02 11.82 1.25
CA VAL A 137 12.56 10.99 2.38
C VAL A 137 13.16 9.61 2.24
N ARG A 138 13.78 9.13 3.33
CA ARG A 138 14.32 7.77 3.42
C ARG A 138 13.30 6.85 4.10
N LEU A 139 12.82 5.86 3.36
CA LEU A 139 11.90 4.83 3.84
C LEU A 139 12.64 3.51 4.05
N LYS A 140 12.35 2.85 5.17
CA LYS A 140 12.69 1.44 5.36
C LYS A 140 11.49 0.61 4.95
N ILE A 141 11.69 -0.33 4.04
CA ILE A 141 10.63 -1.19 3.53
C ILE A 141 10.88 -2.61 3.99
N THR A 142 9.89 -3.23 4.62
CA THR A 142 9.83 -4.68 4.84
C THR A 142 8.96 -5.33 3.78
N GLU A 143 9.29 -6.54 3.36
CA GLU A 143 8.40 -7.31 2.50
C GLU A 143 7.17 -7.77 3.29
N PHE A 144 5.99 -7.75 2.65
CA PHE A 144 4.80 -8.33 3.26
C PHE A 144 5.04 -9.84 3.51
N PRO A 145 4.66 -10.39 4.69
CA PRO A 145 4.93 -11.79 5.02
C PRO A 145 4.36 -12.74 3.96
N LYS A 146 5.20 -13.66 3.47
CA LYS A 146 4.82 -14.58 2.38
C LYS A 146 3.78 -15.60 2.84
N GLU A 147 3.78 -15.91 4.12
CA GLU A 147 2.94 -16.86 4.84
C GLU A 147 1.48 -16.43 4.83
N VAL A 148 1.23 -15.12 4.76
CA VAL A 148 -0.10 -14.50 4.68
C VAL A 148 -0.67 -14.57 3.26
N GLY A 149 0.15 -14.93 2.27
CA GLY A 149 -0.25 -14.98 0.88
C GLY A 149 -0.55 -13.59 0.28
N PRO A 150 -1.14 -13.54 -0.93
CA PRO A 150 -1.32 -12.28 -1.63
C PRO A 150 -2.46 -11.46 -1.03
N ALA A 151 -2.33 -10.13 -1.11
CA ALA A 151 -3.43 -9.21 -0.84
C ALA A 151 -4.68 -9.59 -1.65
N LYS A 152 -5.84 -9.47 -1.00
CA LYS A 152 -7.14 -9.93 -1.50
C LYS A 152 -8.06 -8.80 -1.90
N LEU A 153 -7.97 -7.67 -1.19
CA LEU A 153 -8.73 -6.46 -1.52
C LEU A 153 -7.85 -5.22 -1.44
N PHE A 154 -8.19 -4.25 -2.28
CA PHE A 154 -7.57 -2.95 -2.31
C PHE A 154 -8.65 -1.88 -2.46
N GLU A 155 -8.79 -1.01 -1.46
CA GLU A 155 -9.93 -0.09 -1.34
C GLU A 155 -9.46 1.36 -1.17
N LYS A 156 -10.13 2.27 -1.87
CA LYS A 156 -9.99 3.71 -1.64
C LYS A 156 -10.64 4.03 -0.29
N ILE A 157 -9.97 4.82 0.53
CA ILE A 157 -10.66 5.51 1.62
C ILE A 157 -10.85 6.96 1.18
N ASN A 158 -12.11 7.41 1.20
CA ASN A 158 -12.41 8.81 0.89
C ASN A 158 -11.95 9.69 2.05
N LEU A 159 -11.28 10.78 1.71
CA LEU A 159 -10.84 11.82 2.65
C LEU A 159 -11.84 12.95 2.66
#